data_AF-A0AA43DY78-F1
#
_entry.id   AF-A0AA43DY78-F1
#
_cell.length_a   1.000
_cell.length_b   1.000
_cell.length_c   1.000
_cell.angle_alpha   90.00
_cell.angle_beta   90.00
_cell.angle_gamma   90.00
#
_symmetry.space_group_name_H-M   'P 1'
#
loop_
_entity.id
_entity.type
_entity.pdbx_description
1 polymer ?
#
loop_
_entity_poly.entity_id
_entity_poly.type
_entity_poly.pdbx_seq_one_letter_code
_entity_poly.pdbx_strand_id
1 'polypeptide(L)' 'MKADRKDSRSSALERINLRLTPEVLKAIDAECSRRAGSVSRNTWITEAVTERLGRLASSSHPQGAGGANG' A
#
# COMPACT_ATOMS: atom_id res chain seq x y z
N MET A 1 -8.79 11.19 38.61
CA MET A 1 -8.64 11.69 37.22
C MET A 1 -7.67 10.77 36.50
N LYS A 2 -8.12 10.04 35.48
CA LYS A 2 -7.29 9.06 34.75
C LYS A 2 -6.62 9.82 33.60
N ALA A 3 -5.28 9.83 33.60
CA ALA A 3 -4.49 10.54 32.61
C ALA A 3 -4.67 9.90 31.23
N ASP A 4 -5.15 10.70 30.29
CA ASP A 4 -5.19 10.40 28.87
C ASP A 4 -3.75 10.24 28.38
N ARG A 5 -3.26 8.99 28.30
CA ARG A 5 -2.02 8.69 27.60
C ARG A 5 -2.28 8.91 26.10
N LYS A 6 -2.00 10.12 25.63
CA LYS A 6 -1.97 10.45 24.21
C LYS A 6 -0.81 9.68 23.58
N ASP A 7 -1.14 8.54 22.98
CA ASP A 7 -0.23 7.68 22.25
C ASP A 7 0.43 8.50 21.12
N SER A 8 1.66 8.94 21.37
CA SER A 8 2.38 9.85 20.49
C SER A 8 3.00 9.13 19.28
N ARG A 9 2.83 7.79 19.17
CA ARG A 9 3.28 6.97 18.04
C ARG A 9 2.28 6.92 16.89
N SER A 10 1.06 7.41 17.12
CA SER A 10 -0.02 7.45 16.12
C SER A 10 0.13 8.59 15.09
N SER A 11 1.19 9.39 15.15
CA SER A 11 1.36 10.63 14.38
C SER A 11 1.98 10.46 12.98
N ALA A 12 2.38 9.24 12.60
CA ALA A 12 3.05 8.99 11.31
C ALA A 12 2.14 8.41 10.22
N LEU A 13 0.95 7.91 10.57
CA LEU A 13 0.05 7.27 9.61
C LEU A 13 -1.23 8.08 9.45
N GLU A 14 -1.47 8.51 8.21
CA GLU A 14 -2.68 9.23 7.84
C GLU A 14 -3.85 8.25 7.68
N ARG A 15 -5.01 8.57 8.26
CA ARG A 15 -6.22 7.75 8.15
C ARG A 15 -7.08 8.22 6.99
N ILE A 16 -7.41 7.29 6.07
CA ILE A 16 -8.31 7.55 4.94
C ILE A 16 -9.56 6.65 5.01
N ASN A 17 -10.67 7.12 4.42
CA ASN A 17 -11.86 6.31 4.20
C ASN A 17 -11.92 5.92 2.71
N LEU A 18 -12.11 4.63 2.42
CA LEU A 18 -12.13 4.08 1.06
C LEU A 18 -13.45 3.36 0.80
N ARG A 19 -14.11 3.68 -0.31
CA ARG A 19 -15.31 2.97 -0.79
C ARG A 19 -14.91 1.99 -1.88
N LEU A 20 -15.24 0.72 -1.70
CA LEU A 20 -14.96 -0.35 -2.66
C LEU A 20 -16.26 -1.04 -3.05
N THR A 21 -16.30 -1.60 -4.26
CA THR A 21 -17.39 -2.52 -4.61
C THR A 21 -17.29 -3.78 -3.75
N PRO A 22 -18.40 -4.49 -3.49
CA PRO A 22 -18.38 -5.73 -2.73
C PRO A 22 -17.47 -6.80 -3.34
N GLU A 23 -17.37 -6.83 -4.67
CA GLU A 23 -16.53 -7.78 -5.40
C GLU A 23 -15.04 -7.54 -5.13
N VAL A 24 -14.61 -6.28 -5.16
CA VAL A 24 -13.21 -5.93 -4.86
C VAL A 24 -12.88 -6.23 -3.40
N LEU A 25 -13.78 -5.93 -2.47
CA LEU A 25 -13.56 -6.23 -1.05
C LEU A 25 -13.42 -7.76 -0.81
N LYS A 26 -14.25 -8.58 -1.46
CA LYS A 26 -14.14 -10.04 -1.40
C LYS A 26 -12.83 -10.56 -1.98
N ALA A 27 -12.35 -9.98 -3.08
CA ALA A 27 -11.07 -10.36 -3.67
C ALA A 27 -9.89 -10.06 -2.72
N ILE A 28 -9.93 -8.91 -2.02
CA ILE A 28 -8.94 -8.57 -0.99
C ILE A 28 -8.97 -9.59 0.15
N ASP A 29 -10.16 -9.97 0.63
CA ASP A 29 -10.31 -10.91 1.74
C ASP A 29 -9.80 -12.32 1.40
N ALA A 30 -10.06 -12.77 0.17
CA ALA A 30 -9.55 -14.05 -0.33
C ALA A 30 -8.02 -14.06 -0.38
N GLU A 31 -7.42 -12.98 -0.86
CA GLU A 31 -5.97 -12.86 -0.97
C GLU A 31 -5.30 -12.73 0.40
N CYS A 32 -5.91 -12.00 1.35
CA CYS A 32 -5.44 -11.95 2.74
C CYS A 32 -5.42 -13.35 3.38
N SER A 33 -6.44 -14.16 3.10
CA SER A 33 -6.57 -15.53 3.62
C SER A 33 -5.59 -16.52 2.98
N ARG A 34 -5.14 -16.25 1.75
CA ARG A 34 -4.19 -17.09 1.02
C ARG A 34 -2.76 -17.00 1.58
N ARG A 35 -2.42 -15.90 2.25
CA ARG A 35 -1.06 -15.69 2.79
C ARG A 35 -0.88 -16.40 4.13
N ALA A 36 0.27 -17.06 4.29
CA ALA A 36 0.66 -17.65 5.56
C ALA A 36 0.74 -16.56 6.65
N GLY A 37 0.05 -16.78 7.76
CA GLY A 37 0.06 -15.85 8.90
C GLY A 37 -1.06 -14.82 8.95
N SER A 38 -2.12 -14.93 8.12
CA SER A 38 -3.33 -14.08 8.14
C SER A 38 -3.03 -12.57 8.20
N VAL A 39 -2.80 -11.99 7.03
CA VAL A 39 -2.50 -10.56 6.90
C VAL A 39 -3.79 -9.74 6.96
N SER A 40 -3.79 -8.62 7.69
CA SER A 40 -4.96 -7.72 7.74
C SER A 40 -5.17 -7.00 6.41
N ARG A 41 -6.42 -6.64 6.09
CA ARG A 41 -6.75 -5.84 4.89
C ARG A 41 -5.87 -4.60 4.76
N ASN A 42 -5.68 -3.87 5.86
CA ASN A 42 -4.88 -2.64 5.85
C ASN A 42 -3.44 -2.92 5.43
N THR A 43 -2.84 -3.99 5.97
CA THR A 43 -1.48 -4.40 5.64
C THR A 43 -1.40 -4.80 4.18
N TRP A 44 -2.32 -5.64 3.72
CA TRP A 44 -2.36 -6.07 2.33
C TRP A 44 -2.52 -4.90 1.35
N ILE A 45 -3.44 -3.97 1.62
CA ILE A 45 -3.65 -2.77 0.80
C ILE A 45 -2.39 -1.90 0.78
N THR A 46 -1.76 -1.70 1.94
CA THR A 46 -0.54 -0.87 2.06
C THR A 46 0.59 -1.47 1.21
N GLU A 47 0.81 -2.78 1.31
CA GLU A 47 1.84 -3.48 0.55
C GLU A 47 1.55 -3.44 -0.96
N ALA A 48 0.31 -3.72 -1.38
CA ALA A 48 -0.07 -3.72 -2.79
C ALA A 48 0.08 -2.33 -3.43
N VAL A 49 -0.33 -1.27 -2.71
CA VAL A 49 -0.16 0.12 -3.17
C VAL A 49 1.31 0.49 -3.24
N THR A 50 2.10 0.15 -2.20
CA THR A 50 3.54 0.43 -2.18
C THR A 50 4.27 -0.26 -3.32
N GLU A 51 3.98 -1.54 -3.56
CA GLU A 51 4.55 -2.29 -4.68
C GLU A 51 4.20 -1.64 -6.02
N ARG A 52 2.92 -1.28 -6.23
CA ARG A 52 2.49 -0.66 -7.48
C ARG A 52 3.16 0.69 -7.72
N LEU A 53 3.26 1.54 -6.70
CA LEU A 53 3.93 2.84 -6.81
C LEU A 53 5.44 2.68 -7.07
N GLY A 54 6.10 1.72 -6.40
CA GLY A 54 7.51 1.41 -6.63
C GLY A 54 7.79 0.91 -8.05
N ARG A 55 6.92 0.05 -8.60
CA ARG A 55 7.01 -0.40 -10.00
C ARG A 55 6.85 0.76 -10.97
N LEU A 56 5.87 1.64 -10.75
CA LEU A 56 5.62 2.81 -11.60
C LEU A 56 6.80 3.80 -11.58
N ALA A 57 7.37 4.07 -10.40
CA ALA A 57 8.55 4.92 -10.27
C ALA A 57 9.77 4.34 -11.01
N SER A 58 9.95 3.01 -10.94
CA SER A 58 11.04 2.31 -11.63
C SER A 58 10.85 2.27 -13.15
N SER A 59 9.61 2.13 -13.62
CA SER A 59 9.29 2.11 -15.06
C SER A 59 9.34 3.49 -15.71
N SER A 60 9.27 4.58 -14.93
CA SER A 60 9.34 5.95 -15.42
C SER A 60 10.78 6.48 -15.55
N HIS A 61 11.81 5.66 -15.35
CA HIS A 61 13.16 6.05 -15.73
C HIS A 61 13.27 5.94 -17.27
N PRO A 62 13.34 7.05 -18.02
CA PRO A 62 13.52 6.98 -19.46
C PRO A 62 14.90 6.39 -19.70
N GLN A 63 14.93 5.10 -20.05
CA GLN A 63 16.08 4.48 -20.69
C GLN A 63 16.17 5.06 -22.11
N GLY A 64 16.62 6.31 -22.17
CA GLY A 64 16.80 7.12 -23.36
C GLY A 64 18.15 7.84 -23.30
N ALA A 65 19.20 7.11 -22.96
CA ALA A 65 20.58 7.55 -23.09
C ALA A 65 21.36 6.44 -23.78
N GLY A 66 21.35 6.43 -25.11
CA GLY A 66 22.13 5.46 -25.87
C GLY A 66 21.74 5.39 -27.34
N GLY A 67 22.17 6.38 -28.14
CA GLY A 67 22.25 6.19 -29.59
C GLY A 67 22.21 7.48 -30.41
N ALA A 68 23.36 8.12 -30.60
CA ALA A 68 23.95 8.43 -31.91
C ALA A 68 25.01 9.52 -31.76
N ASN A 69 26.27 9.12 -31.81
CA ASN A 69 27.32 9.98 -32.35
C ASN A 69 27.02 10.20 -33.84
N GLY A 70 27.11 11.45 -34.30
CA GLY A 70 27.00 11.87 -35.69
C GLY A 70 27.46 13.31 -35.81
#